data_AF-A0A537NL42-F1
#
_entry.id   AF-A0A537NL42-F1
#
_cell.length_a   1.000
_cell.length_b   1.000
_cell.length_c   1.000
_cell.angle_alpha   90.00
_cell.angle_beta   90.00
_cell.angle_gamma   90.00
#
_symmetry.space_group_name_H-M   'P 1'
#
loop_
_entity.id
_entity.type
_entity.pdbx_description
1 polymer ?
#
loop_
_entity_poly.entity_id
_entity_poly.type
_entity_poly.pdbx_seq_one_letter_code
_entity_poly.pdbx_strand_id
1 'polypeptide(L)'
;MDGAFTRLVAGALGASPFRVLDIGCSGGLDPRWRAFGANLQAIGIDASRGECARLSKTEAQPGIEYVPAFVAGMVDRTIDPERQASPLILAVRERLSFMRTREIRAARLAAAEIEEKLRHNAWEMTELADKEKPVLVSELLAARGWTDFDYLKIDIDGS
;
A
#
# COMPACT_ATOMS: atom_id res chain seq x y z
N MET A 1 5.73 19.90 -0.74
CA MET A 1 4.83 20.64 -1.65
C MET A 1 3.65 21.13 -0.85
N ASP A 2 3.17 22.35 -1.13
CA ASP A 2 2.15 23.03 -0.33
C ASP A 2 0.76 22.44 -0.64
N GLY A 3 0.10 21.86 0.36
CA GLY A 3 -1.20 21.18 0.24
C GLY A 3 -2.40 22.12 0.02
N ALA A 4 -2.21 23.23 -0.71
CA ALA A 4 -3.19 24.30 -0.86
C ALA A 4 -4.50 23.82 -1.48
N PHE A 5 -4.43 22.97 -2.51
CA PHE A 5 -5.62 22.39 -3.13
C PHE A 5 -6.39 21.49 -2.16
N THR A 6 -5.70 20.60 -1.44
CA THR A 6 -6.35 19.70 -0.48
C THR A 6 -7.02 20.48 0.66
N ARG A 7 -6.40 21.56 1.14
CA ARG A 7 -7.02 22.47 2.12
C ARG A 7 -8.24 23.20 1.55
N LEU A 8 -8.20 23.63 0.29
CA LEU A 8 -9.35 24.25 -0.38
C LEU A 8 -10.54 23.28 -0.44
N VAL A 9 -10.30 22.03 -0.85
CA VAL A 9 -11.34 20.99 -0.92
C VAL A 9 -11.88 20.67 0.48
N ALA A 10 -11.01 20.51 1.47
CA ALA A 10 -11.43 20.29 2.86
C ALA A 10 -12.32 21.43 3.38
N GLY A 11 -11.96 22.69 3.08
CA GLY A 11 -12.78 23.85 3.42
C GLY A 11 -14.15 23.84 2.73
N ALA A 12 -14.22 23.41 1.48
CA ALA A 12 -15.47 23.33 0.73
C ALA A 12 -16.39 22.20 1.21
N LEU A 13 -15.83 21.05 1.61
CA LEU A 13 -16.60 19.91 2.12
C LEU A 13 -17.06 20.11 3.58
N GLY A 14 -16.39 20.98 4.34
CA GLY A 14 -16.76 21.31 5.71
C GLY A 14 -16.74 20.07 6.62
N ALA A 15 -17.90 19.73 7.19
CA ALA A 15 -18.08 18.57 8.08
C ALA A 15 -18.33 17.24 7.35
N SER A 16 -18.40 17.25 6.02
CA SER A 16 -18.64 16.04 5.24
C SER A 16 -17.43 15.10 5.32
N PRO A 17 -17.64 13.77 5.43
CA PRO A 17 -16.54 12.82 5.43
C PRO A 17 -15.80 12.86 4.08
N PHE A 18 -14.49 12.62 4.12
CA PHE A 18 -13.68 12.39 2.93
C PHE A 18 -13.01 11.02 3.04
N ARG A 19 -13.35 10.13 2.11
CA ARG A 19 -13.02 8.70 2.14
C ARG A 19 -11.90 8.36 1.17
N VAL A 20 -10.81 7.81 1.68
CA VAL A 20 -9.63 7.42 0.91
C VAL A 20 -9.43 5.91 0.99
N LEU A 21 -9.30 5.27 -0.17
CA LEU A 21 -8.80 3.90 -0.28
C LEU A 21 -7.39 3.95 -0.88
N ASP A 22 -6.40 3.39 -0.18
CA ASP A 22 -5.00 3.37 -0.61
C ASP A 22 -4.48 1.93 -0.68
N ILE A 23 -4.29 1.40 -1.89
CA ILE A 23 -3.73 0.08 -2.15
C ILE A 23 -2.23 0.24 -2.42
N GLY A 24 -1.39 -0.49 -1.68
CA GLY A 24 0.05 -0.25 -1.62
C GLY A 24 0.36 0.93 -0.72
N CYS A 25 -0.11 0.88 0.54
CA CYS A 25 -0.04 2.01 1.48
C CYS A 25 1.24 2.02 2.33
N SER A 26 2.24 1.20 1.98
CA SER A 26 3.55 1.23 2.64
C SER A 26 4.14 2.65 2.67
N GLY A 27 4.71 3.04 3.82
CA GLY A 27 5.09 4.42 4.11
C GLY A 27 3.97 5.28 4.71
N GLY A 28 2.73 4.80 4.70
CA GLY A 28 1.54 5.46 5.24
C GLY A 28 0.83 6.35 4.23
N LEU A 29 -0.34 6.85 4.64
CA LEU A 29 -1.13 7.76 3.81
C LEU A 29 -0.39 9.08 3.56
N ASP A 30 -0.58 9.64 2.37
CA ASP A 30 -0.01 10.94 2.03
C ASP A 30 -0.41 12.00 3.08
N PRO A 31 0.55 12.71 3.70
CA PRO A 31 0.26 13.70 4.75
C PRO A 31 -0.71 14.81 4.33
N ARG A 32 -0.87 15.07 3.03
CA ARG A 32 -1.82 16.06 2.51
C ARG A 32 -3.27 15.73 2.90
N TRP A 33 -3.62 14.45 3.02
CA TRP A 33 -4.96 14.02 3.44
C TRP A 33 -5.32 14.47 4.85
N ARG A 34 -4.33 14.75 5.70
CA ARG A 34 -4.56 15.27 7.07
C ARG A 34 -5.28 16.62 7.09
N ALA A 35 -5.34 17.34 5.97
CA ALA A 35 -6.14 18.57 5.82
C ALA A 35 -7.63 18.37 6.11
N PHE A 36 -8.16 17.15 5.94
CA PHE A 36 -9.57 16.82 6.24
C PHE A 36 -9.84 16.59 7.74
N GLY A 37 -8.79 16.59 8.59
CA GLY A 37 -8.93 16.47 10.03
C GLY A 37 -9.78 15.26 10.44
N ALA A 38 -10.66 15.43 11.42
CA ALA A 38 -11.54 14.36 11.94
C ALA A 38 -12.51 13.77 10.89
N ASN A 39 -12.71 14.44 9.75
CA ASN A 39 -13.60 13.98 8.69
C ASN A 39 -12.90 13.03 7.72
N LEU A 40 -11.57 12.88 7.81
CA LEU A 40 -10.84 11.88 7.03
C LEU A 40 -11.18 10.47 7.53
N GLN A 41 -11.66 9.65 6.60
CA GLN A 41 -11.81 8.21 6.75
C GLN A 41 -10.91 7.53 5.73
N ALA A 42 -10.11 6.56 6.13
CA ALA A 42 -9.19 5.91 5.20
C ALA A 42 -8.97 4.43 5.49
N ILE A 43 -8.81 3.66 4.43
CA ILE A 43 -8.39 2.26 4.47
C ILE A 43 -7.12 2.17 3.63
N GLY A 44 -5.98 1.93 4.28
CA GLY A 44 -4.74 1.54 3.64
C GLY A 44 -4.63 0.02 3.59
N ILE A 45 -4.27 -0.55 2.43
CA ILE A 45 -4.04 -1.98 2.27
C ILE A 45 -2.61 -2.19 1.78
N ASP A 46 -1.87 -3.06 2.45
CA ASP A 46 -0.53 -3.47 2.04
C ASP A 46 -0.31 -4.95 2.36
N ALA A 47 0.53 -5.63 1.58
CA ALA A 47 0.85 -7.03 1.84
C ALA A 47 1.79 -7.19 3.04
N SER A 48 2.56 -6.16 3.41
CA SER A 48 3.52 -6.22 4.51
C SER A 48 2.82 -6.13 5.88
N ARG A 49 2.78 -7.26 6.60
CA ARG A 49 2.17 -7.33 7.96
C ARG A 49 2.88 -6.40 8.93
N GLY A 50 4.21 -6.40 8.88
CA GLY A 50 5.02 -5.56 9.76
C GLY A 50 4.78 -4.07 9.53
N GLU A 51 4.55 -3.66 8.28
CA GLU A 51 4.28 -2.27 7.94
C GLU A 51 2.89 -1.83 8.40
N CYS A 52 1.85 -2.62 8.09
CA CYS A 52 0.50 -2.31 8.57
C CYS A 52 0.46 -2.25 10.10
N ALA A 53 1.20 -3.13 10.79
CA ALA A 53 1.31 -3.10 12.24
C ALA A 53 2.03 -1.83 12.75
N ARG A 54 3.14 -1.43 12.10
CA ARG A 54 3.87 -0.19 12.42
C ARG A 54 2.98 1.04 12.23
N LEU A 55 2.32 1.15 11.08
CA LEU A 55 1.44 2.25 10.74
C LEU A 55 0.25 2.33 11.71
N SER A 56 -0.43 1.20 11.96
CA SER A 56 -1.55 1.13 12.91
C SER A 56 -1.15 1.53 14.32
N LYS A 57 0.07 1.19 14.76
CA LYS A 57 0.56 1.57 16.10
C LYS A 57 0.80 3.08 16.22
N THR A 58 1.19 3.74 15.14
CA THR A 58 1.46 5.19 15.13
C THR A 58 0.26 6.04 14.74
N GLU A 59 -0.79 5.44 14.19
CA GLU A 59 -1.97 6.15 13.74
C GLU A 59 -2.80 6.63 14.93
N ALA A 60 -2.98 7.94 15.01
CA ALA A 60 -3.77 8.56 16.07
C ALA A 60 -5.23 8.77 15.67
N GLN A 61 -5.54 8.67 14.37
CA GLN A 61 -6.85 9.00 13.85
C GLN A 61 -7.77 7.78 13.79
N PRO A 62 -8.88 7.74 14.54
CA PRO A 62 -9.75 6.56 14.61
C PRO A 62 -10.43 6.19 13.27
N GLY A 63 -10.57 7.16 12.37
CA GLY A 63 -11.14 6.95 11.04
C GLY A 63 -10.19 6.28 10.05
N ILE A 64 -8.95 5.98 10.43
CA ILE A 64 -7.91 5.44 9.55
C ILE A 64 -7.51 4.04 10.02
N GLU A 65 -7.46 3.12 9.08
CA GLU A 65 -7.04 1.74 9.34
C GLU A 65 -6.09 1.23 8.27
N TYR A 66 -5.13 0.40 8.69
CA TYR A 66 -4.19 -0.29 7.81
C TYR A 66 -4.43 -1.80 7.88
N VAL A 67 -4.75 -2.40 6.72
CA VAL A 67 -5.14 -3.80 6.60
C VAL A 67 -4.01 -4.59 5.93
N PRO A 68 -3.41 -5.58 6.62
CA PRO A 68 -2.39 -6.43 6.03
C PRO A 68 -3.03 -7.50 5.14
N ALA A 69 -3.04 -7.28 3.82
CA ALA A 69 -3.63 -8.20 2.86
C ALA A 69 -3.05 -8.03 1.45
N PHE A 70 -3.04 -9.13 0.69
CA PHE A 70 -2.98 -9.05 -0.77
C PHE A 70 -4.35 -8.61 -1.30
N VAL A 71 -4.38 -7.76 -2.32
CA VAL A 71 -5.64 -7.34 -2.96
C VAL A 71 -5.88 -8.13 -4.24
N ALA A 72 -7.04 -8.80 -4.33
CA ALA A 72 -7.47 -9.49 -5.54
C ALA A 72 -8.45 -8.62 -6.35
N GLY A 73 -8.31 -8.67 -7.68
CA GLY A 73 -9.24 -8.00 -8.60
C GLY A 73 -10.56 -8.74 -8.81
N MET A 74 -10.61 -10.05 -8.54
CA MET A 74 -11.79 -10.91 -8.69
C MET A 74 -11.69 -12.16 -7.79
N VAL A 75 -12.82 -12.69 -7.35
CA VAL A 75 -12.97 -13.83 -6.42
C VAL A 75 -12.23 -15.10 -6.89
N ASP A 76 -12.12 -15.29 -8.20
CA ASP A 76 -11.63 -16.53 -8.82
C ASP A 76 -10.31 -16.35 -9.59
N ARG A 77 -9.57 -15.28 -9.30
CA ARG A 77 -8.24 -15.05 -9.89
C ARG A 77 -7.19 -15.27 -8.82
N THR A 78 -6.53 -16.42 -8.89
CA THR A 78 -5.33 -16.68 -8.08
C THR A 78 -4.31 -15.60 -8.40
N ILE A 79 -3.87 -14.85 -7.39
CA ILE A 79 -2.68 -14.02 -7.52
C ILE A 79 -1.53 -15.00 -7.54
N ASP A 80 -0.86 -15.10 -8.68
CA ASP A 80 0.40 -15.83 -8.79
C ASP A 80 1.54 -14.85 -8.49
N PRO A 81 2.04 -14.76 -7.24
CA PRO A 81 3.18 -13.92 -6.93
C PRO A 81 4.48 -14.42 -7.59
N GLU A 82 4.47 -15.64 -8.15
CA GLU A 82 5.55 -16.19 -8.95
C GLU A 82 5.36 -15.95 -10.45
N ARG A 83 4.33 -15.17 -10.86
CA ARG A 83 4.16 -14.78 -12.25
C ARG A 83 5.37 -13.96 -12.67
N GLN A 84 6.29 -14.64 -13.32
CA GLN A 84 7.55 -14.05 -13.70
C GLN A 84 7.35 -13.15 -14.93
N ALA A 85 8.19 -12.13 -15.00
CA ALA A 85 8.37 -11.34 -16.21
C ALA A 85 8.58 -12.26 -17.42
N SER A 86 8.28 -11.76 -18.63
CA SER A 86 8.41 -12.56 -19.86
C SER A 86 9.77 -13.31 -19.94
N PRO A 87 9.83 -14.50 -20.56
CA PRO A 87 11.08 -15.26 -20.66
C PRO A 87 12.26 -14.45 -21.22
N LEU A 88 11.96 -13.50 -22.12
CA LEU A 88 12.95 -12.57 -22.67
C LEU A 88 13.53 -11.64 -21.59
N ILE A 89 12.70 -11.10 -20.70
CA ILE A 89 13.15 -10.25 -19.59
C ILE A 89 13.98 -11.08 -18.62
N LEU A 90 13.58 -12.31 -18.28
CA LEU A 90 14.36 -13.18 -17.40
C LEU A 90 15.73 -13.51 -17.99
N ALA A 91 15.82 -13.77 -19.30
CA ALA A 91 17.07 -14.09 -19.98
C ALA A 91 18.10 -12.96 -19.95
N VAL A 92 17.65 -11.70 -19.84
CA VAL A 92 18.54 -10.53 -19.75
C VAL A 92 18.64 -9.95 -18.34
N ARG A 93 17.74 -10.33 -17.43
CA ARG A 93 17.58 -9.76 -16.07
C ARG A 93 18.91 -9.67 -15.33
N GLU A 94 19.64 -10.77 -15.26
CA GLU A 94 20.91 -10.85 -14.53
C GLU A 94 22.02 -9.94 -15.12
N ARG A 95 21.84 -9.45 -16.36
CA ARG A 95 22.77 -8.51 -17.01
C ARG A 95 22.35 -7.04 -16.84
N LEU A 96 21.18 -6.77 -16.28
CA LEU A 96 20.69 -5.42 -16.09
C LEU A 96 21.35 -4.77 -14.86
N SER A 97 21.71 -3.49 -14.98
CA SER A 97 22.40 -2.73 -13.93
C SER A 97 21.63 -2.68 -12.60
N PHE A 98 20.30 -2.81 -12.64
CA PHE A 98 19.48 -2.89 -11.44
C PHE A 98 19.75 -4.16 -10.63
N MET A 99 20.03 -5.31 -11.27
CA MET A 99 20.37 -6.54 -10.56
C MET A 99 21.71 -6.39 -9.85
N ARG A 100 22.70 -5.80 -10.51
CA ARG A 100 23.99 -5.47 -9.87
C ARG A 100 23.81 -4.55 -8.65
N THR A 101 22.90 -3.59 -8.75
CA THR A 101 22.57 -2.71 -7.62
C THR A 101 21.90 -3.46 -6.47
N ARG A 102 21.00 -4.41 -6.77
CA ARG A 102 20.38 -5.28 -5.76
C ARG A 102 21.43 -6.13 -5.03
N GLU A 103 22.34 -6.76 -5.76
CA GLU A 103 23.44 -7.57 -5.19
C GLU A 103 24.28 -6.76 -4.19
N ILE A 104 24.74 -5.57 -4.61
CA ILE A 104 25.57 -4.69 -3.77
C ILE A 104 24.84 -4.29 -2.49
N ARG A 105 23.52 -4.10 -2.57
CA ARG A 105 22.69 -3.65 -1.44
C ARG A 105 22.14 -4.79 -0.59
N ALA A 106 22.24 -6.05 -1.03
CA ALA A 106 21.56 -7.18 -0.41
C ALA A 106 21.91 -7.36 1.07
N ALA A 107 23.21 -7.37 1.41
CA ALA A 107 23.65 -7.54 2.80
C ALA A 107 23.18 -6.38 3.70
N ARG A 108 23.21 -5.15 3.18
CA ARG A 108 22.72 -3.96 3.91
C ARG A 108 21.21 -4.06 4.14
N LEU A 109 20.44 -4.37 3.10
CA LEU A 109 18.98 -4.46 3.19
C LEU A 109 18.52 -5.62 4.08
N ALA A 110 19.21 -6.76 4.07
CA ALA A 110 18.89 -7.89 4.94
C ALA A 110 18.89 -7.50 6.43
N ALA A 111 19.90 -6.71 6.83
CA ALA A 111 20.06 -6.20 8.19
C ALA A 111 19.28 -4.90 8.47
N ALA A 112 18.62 -4.33 7.47
CA ALA A 112 17.93 -3.05 7.62
C ALA A 112 16.58 -3.20 8.32
N GLU A 113 16.13 -2.09 8.93
CA GLU A 113 14.79 -1.94 9.46
C GLU A 113 13.73 -2.01 8.35
N ILE A 114 12.50 -2.34 8.73
CA ILE A 114 11.40 -2.59 7.79
C ILE A 114 11.16 -1.41 6.84
N GLU A 115 11.22 -0.18 7.35
CA GLU A 115 11.00 1.04 6.57
C GLU A 115 12.04 1.19 5.44
N GLU A 116 13.29 0.82 5.68
CA GLU A 116 14.31 0.86 4.64
C GLU A 116 14.16 -0.26 3.61
N LYS A 117 13.74 -1.46 4.04
CA LYS A 117 13.40 -2.56 3.13
C LYS A 117 12.28 -2.16 2.17
N LEU A 118 11.22 -1.56 2.70
CA LEU A 118 10.06 -1.12 1.93
C LEU A 118 10.38 0.01 0.96
N ARG A 119 11.19 1.01 1.36
CA ARG A 119 11.69 2.06 0.45
C ARG A 119 12.47 1.53 -0.75
N HIS A 120 13.00 0.32 -0.65
CA HIS A 120 13.76 -0.34 -1.72
C HIS A 120 12.97 -1.44 -2.41
N ASN A 121 11.65 -1.51 -2.20
CA ASN A 121 10.76 -2.55 -2.72
C ASN A 121 11.25 -3.97 -2.40
N ALA A 122 11.89 -4.16 -1.25
CA ALA A 122 12.37 -5.46 -0.77
C ALA A 122 11.28 -6.16 0.06
N TRP A 123 10.07 -6.24 -0.47
CA TRP A 123 8.89 -6.80 0.21
C TRP A 123 9.08 -8.28 0.54
N GLU A 124 9.83 -9.01 -0.29
CA GLU A 124 10.21 -10.40 -0.08
C GLU A 124 11.05 -10.62 1.20
N MET A 125 11.62 -9.55 1.74
CA MET A 125 12.42 -9.56 2.98
C MET A 125 11.59 -9.14 4.21
N THR A 126 10.27 -9.03 4.06
CA THR A 126 9.33 -8.68 5.13
C THR A 126 8.34 -9.83 5.37
N GLU A 127 7.68 -9.82 6.52
CA GLU A 127 6.60 -10.75 6.77
C GLU A 127 5.34 -10.32 6.00
N LEU A 128 4.89 -11.15 5.06
CA LEU A 128 3.77 -10.87 4.18
C LEU A 128 2.47 -11.48 4.71
N ALA A 129 1.34 -10.93 4.29
CA ALA A 129 0.02 -11.49 4.51
C ALA A 129 -0.13 -12.87 3.82
N ASP A 130 -1.18 -13.60 4.17
CA ASP A 130 -1.47 -14.90 3.55
C ASP A 130 -1.95 -14.70 2.10
N LYS A 131 -1.11 -15.07 1.13
CA LYS A 131 -1.40 -14.93 -0.31
C LYS A 131 -2.59 -15.78 -0.78
N GLU A 132 -2.92 -16.84 -0.06
CA GLU A 132 -4.06 -17.71 -0.35
C GLU A 132 -5.38 -17.14 0.20
N LYS A 133 -5.31 -16.03 0.94
CA LYS A 133 -6.47 -15.30 1.49
C LYS A 133 -6.42 -13.83 1.10
N PRO A 134 -6.42 -13.51 -0.21
CA PRO A 134 -6.49 -12.13 -0.64
C PRO A 134 -7.83 -11.52 -0.26
N VAL A 135 -7.84 -10.20 -0.09
CA VAL A 135 -9.05 -9.42 0.16
C VAL A 135 -9.60 -8.90 -1.17
N LEU A 136 -10.91 -9.04 -1.35
CA LEU A 136 -11.65 -8.33 -2.37
C LEU A 136 -12.04 -6.95 -1.85
N VAL A 137 -11.62 -5.91 -2.56
CA VAL A 137 -11.88 -4.52 -2.18
C VAL A 137 -13.37 -4.28 -1.94
N SER A 138 -14.23 -4.79 -2.82
CA SER A 138 -15.68 -4.64 -2.69
C SER A 138 -16.23 -5.23 -1.40
N GLU A 139 -15.75 -6.41 -0.99
CA GLU A 139 -16.20 -7.07 0.24
C GLU A 139 -15.68 -6.35 1.49
N LEU A 140 -14.42 -5.90 1.46
CA LEU A 140 -13.84 -5.11 2.54
C LEU A 140 -14.61 -3.80 2.75
N LEU A 141 -14.88 -3.07 1.67
CA LEU A 141 -15.64 -1.82 1.73
C LEU A 141 -17.05 -2.07 2.29
N ALA A 142 -17.75 -3.09 1.79
CA ALA A 142 -19.06 -3.46 2.28
C ALA A 142 -19.06 -3.85 3.78
N ALA A 143 -18.05 -4.61 4.23
CA ALA A 143 -17.88 -4.98 5.63
C ALA A 143 -17.63 -3.77 6.55
N ARG A 144 -17.15 -2.65 6.00
CA ARG A 144 -16.97 -1.37 6.70
C ARG A 144 -18.14 -0.41 6.52
N GLY A 145 -19.20 -0.83 5.84
CA GLY A 145 -20.35 0.00 5.53
C GLY A 145 -20.05 1.12 4.53
N TRP A 146 -18.96 0.99 3.75
CA TRP A 146 -18.62 1.94 2.69
C TRP A 146 -19.35 1.54 1.41
N THR A 147 -20.18 2.45 0.92
CA THR A 147 -20.86 2.34 -0.38
C THR A 147 -20.20 3.23 -1.44
N ASP A 148 -19.30 4.12 -1.03
CA ASP A 148 -18.55 5.06 -1.86
C ASP A 148 -17.17 5.36 -1.25
N PHE A 149 -16.33 6.01 -2.05
CA PHE A 149 -15.10 6.66 -1.62
C PHE A 149 -14.83 7.86 -2.53
N ASP A 150 -14.12 8.86 -2.03
CA ASP A 150 -13.81 10.09 -2.78
C ASP A 150 -12.50 9.96 -3.56
N TYR A 151 -11.59 9.10 -3.08
CA TYR A 151 -10.28 8.93 -3.68
C TYR A 151 -9.77 7.48 -3.59
N LEU A 152 -9.18 7.00 -4.69
CA LEU A 152 -8.51 5.71 -4.78
C LEU A 152 -7.08 5.90 -5.27
N LYS A 153 -6.12 5.46 -4.47
CA LYS A 153 -4.73 5.23 -4.90
C LYS A 153 -4.51 3.73 -5.08
N ILE A 154 -3.88 3.38 -6.21
CA ILE A 154 -3.38 2.02 -6.46
C ILE A 154 -1.91 2.17 -6.83
N ASP A 155 -1.04 1.73 -5.93
CA ASP A 155 0.38 1.60 -6.16
C ASP A 155 0.73 0.13 -6.01
N ILE A 156 0.71 -0.59 -7.14
CA ILE A 156 1.05 -2.00 -7.20
C ILE A 156 2.26 -2.17 -8.10
N ASP A 157 3.30 -2.79 -7.57
CA ASP A 157 4.43 -3.26 -8.33
C ASP A 157 3.91 -4.31 -9.32
N GLY A 158 4.02 -4.01 -10.62
CA GLY A 158 3.47 -4.86 -11.67
C GLY A 158 3.99 -6.29 -11.58
N SER A 159 3.07 -7.25 -11.56
CA SER A 159 3.31 -8.67 -11.88
C SER A 159 2.88 -8.96 -13.32
#